data_AF-F3G430-F1
#
_entry.id   AF-F3G430-F1
#
_cell.length_a   1.000
_cell.length_b   1.000
_cell.length_c   1.000
_cell.angle_alpha   90.00
_cell.angle_beta   90.00
_cell.angle_gamma   90.00
#
_symmetry.space_group_name_H-M   'P 1'
#
loop_
_entity.id
_entity.type
_entity.pdbx_description
1 polymer ?
#
loop_
_entity_poly.entity_id
_entity_poly.type
_entity_poly.pdbx_seq_one_letter_code
_entity_poly.pdbx_strand_id
1 'polypeptide(L)'
;ASSTEGAFLESDWRVRFAGHGFNWLGDASNPAAPALVQDLHDSGIPHEWTPDILTRLWRKLAINCAVNPLTVLHDCRNGGLLEHPCEVATLCAELSDLLGRCGQPAAAQELHAEVLRVIQATAANYSSMYQDVLHGRRTEISYLLGYACSAAARHGCPAPHLQQLQTRLTAHLASKGLRTD
;
A
#
# COMPACT_ATOMS: atom_id res chain seq x y z
N ALA A 1 2.34 -0.82 -12.73
CA ALA A 1 1.31 0.22 -12.69
C ALA A 1 0.89 0.49 -11.24
N SER A 2 0.52 1.73 -10.91
CA SER A 2 -0.08 2.12 -9.63
C SER A 2 -1.43 2.78 -9.90
N SER A 3 -2.49 2.36 -9.22
CA SER A 3 -3.84 2.91 -9.39
C SER A 3 -4.41 3.41 -8.06
N THR A 4 -5.20 4.48 -8.13
CA THR A 4 -6.07 4.96 -7.04
C THR A 4 -7.55 4.82 -7.34
N GLU A 5 -7.90 4.18 -8.46
CA GLU A 5 -9.29 3.90 -8.81
C GLU A 5 -9.91 2.92 -7.81
N GLY A 6 -11.12 3.25 -7.36
CA GLY A 6 -11.88 2.40 -6.46
C GLY A 6 -12.88 1.56 -7.24
N ALA A 7 -12.67 0.26 -7.31
CA ALA A 7 -13.64 -0.68 -7.87
C ALA A 7 -13.72 -1.93 -7.01
N PHE A 8 -14.94 -2.45 -6.79
CA PHE A 8 -15.13 -3.71 -6.08
C PHE A 8 -16.26 -4.54 -6.70
N LEU A 9 -16.15 -5.86 -6.57
CA LEU A 9 -17.15 -6.81 -7.02
C LEU A 9 -18.33 -6.80 -6.03
N GLU A 10 -19.53 -6.50 -6.51
CA GLU A 10 -20.76 -6.59 -5.70
C GLU A 10 -21.39 -7.97 -5.74
N SER A 11 -21.33 -8.61 -6.91
CA SER A 11 -21.81 -9.95 -7.17
C SER A 11 -21.12 -10.47 -8.42
N ASP A 12 -21.31 -11.74 -8.75
CA ASP A 12 -20.83 -12.31 -10.00
C ASP A 12 -21.22 -11.41 -11.18
N TRP A 13 -20.21 -11.03 -11.97
CA TRP A 13 -20.35 -10.16 -13.15
C TRP A 13 -20.87 -8.73 -12.89
N ARG A 14 -20.87 -8.26 -11.63
CA ARG A 14 -21.23 -6.88 -11.29
C ARG A 14 -20.11 -6.20 -10.49
N VAL A 15 -19.50 -5.19 -11.11
CA VAL A 15 -18.50 -4.34 -10.47
C VAL A 15 -19.12 -2.98 -10.19
N ARG A 16 -19.00 -2.50 -8.95
CA ARG A 16 -19.27 -1.11 -8.63
C ARG A 16 -17.99 -0.30 -8.81
N PHE A 17 -18.05 0.71 -9.67
CA PHE A 17 -17.04 1.74 -9.72
C PHE A 17 -17.33 2.76 -8.61
N ALA A 18 -16.54 2.70 -7.55
CA ALA A 18 -16.78 3.38 -6.28
C ALA A 18 -16.07 4.73 -6.17
N GLY A 19 -15.06 4.98 -7.00
CA GLY A 19 -14.35 6.26 -7.00
C GLY A 19 -13.47 6.45 -8.22
N HIS A 20 -13.61 7.61 -8.85
CA HIS A 20 -12.70 8.07 -9.88
C HIS A 20 -11.32 8.30 -9.27
N GLY A 21 -10.32 7.67 -9.86
CA GLY A 21 -8.92 7.76 -9.46
C GLY A 21 -8.05 8.12 -10.65
N PHE A 22 -6.78 7.81 -10.51
CA PHE A 22 -5.77 8.07 -11.52
C PHE A 22 -4.79 6.90 -11.57
N ASN A 23 -4.30 6.61 -12.77
CA ASN A 23 -3.40 5.50 -13.02
C ASN A 23 -2.02 5.98 -13.43
N TRP A 24 -0.99 5.41 -12.82
CA TRP A 24 0.40 5.58 -13.26
C TRP A 24 0.90 4.30 -13.88
N LEU A 25 1.34 4.41 -15.13
CA LEU A 25 1.88 3.33 -15.93
C LEU A 25 3.37 3.58 -16.15
N GLY A 26 4.12 2.51 -16.35
CA GLY A 26 5.54 2.61 -16.67
C GLY A 26 6.20 1.24 -16.64
N ASP A 27 7.36 1.18 -17.26
CA ASP A 27 8.20 -0.01 -17.34
C ASP A 27 9.60 0.36 -16.84
N ALA A 28 10.06 -0.36 -15.83
CA ALA A 28 11.36 -0.13 -15.22
C ALA A 28 12.54 -0.49 -16.16
N SER A 29 12.28 -1.33 -17.17
CA SER A 29 13.27 -1.75 -18.15
C SER A 29 13.26 -0.90 -19.42
N ASN A 30 12.13 -0.27 -19.74
CA ASN A 30 11.97 0.57 -20.92
C ASN A 30 11.19 1.85 -20.58
N PRO A 31 11.84 3.02 -20.53
CA PRO A 31 11.17 4.27 -20.17
C PRO A 31 10.22 4.77 -21.26
N ALA A 32 10.24 4.22 -22.48
CA ALA A 32 9.38 4.67 -23.57
C ALA A 32 7.96 4.11 -23.43
N ALA A 33 6.96 4.97 -23.62
CA ALA A 33 5.56 4.57 -23.62
C ALA A 33 5.27 3.62 -24.80
N PRO A 34 4.66 2.45 -24.57
CA PRO A 34 4.21 1.58 -25.65
C PRO A 34 2.99 2.19 -26.36
N ALA A 35 2.75 1.78 -27.61
CA ALA A 35 1.62 2.27 -28.40
C ALA A 35 0.26 2.07 -27.72
N LEU A 36 0.11 1.02 -26.89
CA LEU A 36 -1.09 0.73 -26.12
C LEU A 36 -1.52 1.88 -25.19
N VAL A 37 -0.62 2.77 -24.79
CA VAL A 37 -0.96 3.96 -23.99
C VAL A 37 -1.93 4.87 -24.74
N GLN A 38 -1.86 4.92 -26.08
CA GLN A 38 -2.81 5.68 -26.89
C GLN A 38 -4.22 5.07 -26.81
N ASP A 39 -4.34 3.74 -26.84
CA ASP A 39 -5.64 3.07 -26.73
C ASP A 39 -6.31 3.37 -25.38
N LEU A 40 -5.53 3.50 -24.30
CA LEU A 40 -6.03 3.89 -22.97
C LEU A 40 -6.51 5.34 -22.94
N HIS A 41 -5.82 6.22 -23.67
CA HIS A 41 -6.22 7.62 -23.82
C HIS A 41 -7.54 7.72 -24.55
N ASP A 42 -7.67 7.01 -25.68
CA ASP A 42 -8.87 7.02 -26.50
C ASP A 42 -10.07 6.36 -25.80
N SER A 43 -9.80 5.47 -24.83
CA SER A 43 -10.80 4.87 -23.94
C SER A 43 -11.25 5.78 -22.78
N GLY A 44 -10.66 6.97 -22.64
CA GLY A 44 -11.01 7.93 -21.58
C GLY A 44 -10.60 7.51 -20.17
N ILE A 45 -9.66 6.57 -20.03
CA ILE A 45 -9.16 6.11 -18.72
C ILE A 45 -8.10 7.11 -18.23
N PRO A 46 -8.28 7.78 -17.08
CA PRO A 46 -7.29 8.74 -16.59
C PRO A 46 -5.97 8.04 -16.23
N HIS A 47 -4.89 8.39 -16.95
CA HIS A 47 -3.59 7.80 -16.71
C HIS A 47 -2.42 8.72 -17.10
N GLU A 48 -1.23 8.38 -16.63
CA GLU A 48 0.04 9.00 -16.98
C GLU A 48 1.11 7.90 -17.15
N TRP A 49 1.88 7.97 -18.23
CA TRP A 49 3.10 7.19 -18.38
C TRP A 49 4.25 7.89 -17.68
N THR A 50 4.92 7.19 -16.75
CA THR A 50 6.10 7.68 -16.04
C THR A 50 7.32 6.79 -16.32
N PRO A 51 8.49 7.38 -16.63
CA PRO A 51 9.74 6.63 -16.72
C PRO A 51 10.22 6.13 -15.35
N ASP A 52 9.72 6.72 -14.25
CA ASP A 52 10.02 6.32 -12.89
C ASP A 52 8.77 5.77 -12.19
N ILE A 53 8.33 4.59 -12.64
CA ILE A 53 7.21 3.88 -12.01
C ILE A 53 7.60 3.28 -10.65
N LEU A 54 8.88 2.95 -10.46
CA LEU A 54 9.35 2.29 -9.25
C LEU A 54 9.20 3.20 -8.03
N THR A 55 9.57 4.48 -8.12
CA THR A 55 9.37 5.44 -7.02
C THR A 55 7.90 5.48 -6.58
N ARG A 56 6.96 5.49 -7.53
CA ARG A 56 5.52 5.52 -7.22
C ARG A 56 5.05 4.22 -6.56
N LEU A 57 5.51 3.07 -7.04
CA LEU A 57 5.17 1.77 -6.46
C LEU A 57 5.70 1.63 -5.04
N TRP A 58 6.96 2.01 -4.82
CA TRP A 58 7.60 1.98 -3.50
C TRP A 58 6.93 2.95 -2.51
N ARG A 59 6.54 4.15 -2.95
CA ARG A 59 5.78 5.08 -2.11
C ARG A 59 4.42 4.49 -1.70
N LYS A 60 3.68 3.92 -2.65
CA LYS A 60 2.39 3.26 -2.36
C LYS A 60 2.55 2.07 -1.41
N LEU A 61 3.57 1.24 -1.64
CA LEU A 61 3.92 0.14 -0.75
C LEU A 61 4.14 0.65 0.68
N ALA A 62 4.96 1.68 0.86
CA ALA A 62 5.26 2.24 2.18
C ALA A 62 4.00 2.76 2.89
N ILE A 63 3.15 3.50 2.18
CA ILE A 63 1.87 3.98 2.74
C ILE A 63 1.00 2.81 3.18
N ASN A 64 0.86 1.78 2.34
CA ASN A 64 0.07 0.59 2.67
C ASN A 64 0.65 -0.17 3.88
N CYS A 65 1.97 -0.27 4.01
CA CYS A 65 2.62 -0.89 5.16
C CYS A 65 2.40 -0.11 6.46
N ALA A 66 2.33 1.23 6.40
CA ALA A 66 2.11 2.09 7.56
C ALA A 66 0.64 2.12 8.02
N VAL A 67 -0.32 1.87 7.12
CA VAL A 67 -1.77 2.01 7.38
C VAL A 67 -2.47 0.66 7.53
N ASN A 68 -2.40 -0.19 6.50
CA ASN A 68 -3.29 -1.34 6.38
C ASN A 68 -3.14 -2.36 7.53
N PRO A 69 -1.91 -2.79 7.91
CA PRO A 69 -1.74 -3.70 9.04
C PRO A 69 -2.31 -3.16 10.36
N LEU A 70 -2.12 -1.86 10.62
CA LEU A 70 -2.59 -1.24 11.85
C LEU A 70 -4.12 -1.17 11.91
N THR A 71 -4.80 -0.88 10.80
CA THR A 71 -6.27 -0.89 10.77
C THR A 71 -6.86 -2.27 11.10
N VAL A 72 -6.19 -3.36 10.69
CA VAL A 72 -6.60 -4.72 11.03
C VAL A 72 -6.38 -4.99 12.53
N LEU A 73 -5.20 -4.64 13.04
CA LEU A 73 -4.82 -4.92 14.42
C LEU A 73 -5.60 -4.11 15.45
N HIS A 74 -5.95 -2.87 15.13
CA HIS A 74 -6.72 -1.97 15.98
C HIS A 74 -8.23 -2.03 15.72
N ASP A 75 -8.67 -2.90 14.81
CA ASP A 75 -10.06 -3.07 14.40
C ASP A 75 -10.78 -1.75 14.06
N CYS A 76 -10.12 -0.89 13.26
CA CYS A 76 -10.57 0.49 13.06
C CYS A 76 -10.59 0.92 11.59
N ARG A 77 -11.35 1.99 11.32
CA ARG A 77 -11.26 2.74 10.07
C ARG A 77 -9.91 3.47 10.00
N ASN A 78 -9.50 3.91 8.81
CA ASN A 78 -8.22 4.58 8.63
C ASN A 78 -8.03 5.76 9.60
N GLY A 79 -9.10 6.53 9.87
CA GLY A 79 -9.08 7.67 10.78
C GLY A 79 -8.78 7.31 12.24
N GLY A 80 -9.06 6.08 12.66
CA GLY A 80 -8.72 5.59 14.01
C GLY A 80 -7.22 5.57 14.28
N LEU A 81 -6.38 5.54 13.23
CA LEU A 81 -4.92 5.60 13.38
C LEU A 81 -4.42 6.96 13.91
N LEU A 82 -5.26 7.99 13.92
CA LEU A 82 -4.94 9.27 14.58
C LEU A 82 -4.80 9.14 16.10
N GLU A 83 -5.34 8.07 16.71
CA GLU A 83 -5.17 7.73 18.13
C GLU A 83 -3.85 6.98 18.40
N HIS A 84 -3.11 6.60 17.35
CA HIS A 84 -1.85 5.85 17.42
C HIS A 84 -0.67 6.58 16.72
N PRO A 85 -0.45 7.89 16.97
CA PRO A 85 0.50 8.69 16.20
C PRO A 85 1.95 8.21 16.35
N CYS A 86 2.32 7.73 17.53
CA CYS A 86 3.68 7.22 17.77
C CYS A 86 3.97 5.96 16.94
N GLU A 87 3.03 5.02 16.86
CA GLU A 87 3.21 3.77 16.09
C GLU A 87 3.31 4.09 14.59
N VAL A 88 2.43 4.94 14.07
CA VAL A 88 2.47 5.40 12.67
C VAL A 88 3.80 6.10 12.35
N ALA A 89 4.25 7.02 13.22
CA ALA A 89 5.50 7.76 13.02
C ALA A 89 6.73 6.84 13.03
N THR A 90 6.78 5.88 13.96
CA THR A 90 7.86 4.89 14.05
C THR A 90 7.95 4.03 12.79
N LEU A 91 6.81 3.54 12.28
CA LEU A 91 6.79 2.76 11.04
C LEU A 91 7.21 3.62 9.84
N CYS A 92 6.75 4.87 9.76
CA CYS A 92 7.14 5.79 8.68
C CYS A 92 8.65 6.07 8.69
N ALA A 93 9.28 6.15 9.85
CA ALA A 93 10.73 6.33 9.96
C ALA A 93 11.48 5.12 9.39
N GLU A 94 11.15 3.90 9.83
CA GLU A 94 11.78 2.67 9.31
C GLU A 94 11.54 2.48 7.80
N LEU A 95 10.33 2.81 7.32
CA LEU A 95 10.01 2.75 5.90
C LEU A 95 10.80 3.79 5.10
N SER A 96 11.02 5.00 5.64
CA SER A 96 11.82 6.04 4.97
C SER A 96 13.28 5.60 4.81
N ASP A 97 13.86 5.02 5.86
CA ASP A 97 15.22 4.47 5.83
C ASP A 97 15.34 3.32 4.83
N LEU A 98 14.35 2.42 4.82
CA LEU A 98 14.27 1.31 3.85
C LEU A 98 14.23 1.85 2.41
N LEU A 99 13.35 2.81 2.13
CA LEU A 99 13.22 3.42 0.81
C LEU A 99 14.55 4.04 0.34
N GLY A 100 15.26 4.76 1.22
CA GLY A 100 16.58 5.29 0.91
C GLY A 100 17.58 4.20 0.52
N ARG A 101 17.64 3.11 1.28
CA ARG A 101 18.55 1.97 1.02
C ARG A 101 18.19 1.15 -0.22
N CYS A 102 16.92 1.14 -0.60
CA CYS A 102 16.44 0.52 -1.84
C CYS A 102 16.64 1.42 -3.08
N GLY A 103 17.31 2.57 -2.95
CA GLY A 103 17.56 3.49 -4.05
C GLY A 103 16.32 4.30 -4.45
N GLN A 104 15.38 4.49 -3.52
CA GLN A 104 14.11 5.20 -3.74
C GLN A 104 13.98 6.43 -2.81
N PRO A 105 14.99 7.32 -2.71
CA PRO A 105 14.96 8.44 -1.77
C PRO A 105 13.79 9.41 -2.04
N ALA A 106 13.39 9.58 -3.31
CA ALA A 106 12.24 10.40 -3.67
C ALA A 106 10.93 9.85 -3.08
N ALA A 107 10.78 8.52 -2.97
CA ALA A 107 9.61 7.91 -2.34
C ALA A 107 9.56 8.17 -0.83
N ALA A 108 10.72 8.36 -0.18
CA ALA A 108 10.84 8.61 1.26
C ALA A 108 10.50 10.06 1.65
N GLN A 109 10.60 11.00 0.71
CA GLN A 109 10.37 12.43 0.99
C GLN A 109 8.98 12.66 1.56
N GLU A 110 8.94 13.29 2.73
CA GLU A 110 7.70 13.64 3.45
C GLU A 110 6.75 12.45 3.67
N LEU A 111 7.28 11.22 3.74
CA LEU A 111 6.45 10.01 3.81
C LEU A 111 5.45 10.05 4.98
N HIS A 112 5.92 10.45 6.16
CA HIS A 112 5.04 10.53 7.34
C HIS A 112 3.90 11.54 7.14
N ALA A 113 4.18 12.72 6.60
CA ALA A 113 3.16 13.72 6.33
C ALA A 113 2.15 13.22 5.30
N GLU A 114 2.61 12.51 4.27
CA GLU A 114 1.75 11.89 3.27
C GLU A 114 0.88 10.77 3.86
N VAL A 115 1.42 9.93 4.74
CA VAL A 115 0.65 8.89 5.45
C VAL A 115 -0.45 9.53 6.30
N LEU A 116 -0.14 10.59 7.06
CA LEU A 116 -1.15 11.32 7.83
C LEU A 116 -2.22 11.94 6.93
N ARG A 117 -1.82 12.54 5.81
CA ARG A 117 -2.75 13.09 4.82
C ARG A 117 -3.69 12.01 4.28
N VAL A 118 -3.18 10.83 3.96
CA VAL A 118 -3.98 9.68 3.49
C VAL A 118 -4.95 9.21 4.57
N ILE A 119 -4.48 9.06 5.82
CA ILE A 119 -5.31 8.70 6.97
C ILE A 119 -6.49 9.67 7.12
N GLN A 120 -6.22 10.97 7.06
CA GLN A 120 -7.25 12.01 7.20
C GLN A 120 -8.21 12.03 6.01
N ALA A 121 -7.70 12.01 4.78
CA ALA A 121 -8.50 12.05 3.56
C ALA A 121 -9.40 10.82 3.40
N THR A 122 -9.02 9.70 4.01
CA THR A 122 -9.76 8.43 3.97
C THR A 122 -10.30 8.04 5.35
N ALA A 123 -10.45 8.99 6.28
CA ALA A 123 -10.72 8.70 7.68
C ALA A 123 -11.99 7.85 7.91
N ALA A 124 -13.02 8.07 7.10
CA ALA A 124 -14.28 7.33 7.15
C ALA A 124 -14.22 5.95 6.46
N ASN A 125 -13.12 5.59 5.80
CA ASN A 125 -13.00 4.35 5.04
C ASN A 125 -12.33 3.24 5.85
N TYR A 126 -12.72 2.00 5.60
CA TYR A 126 -11.92 0.83 6.00
C TYR A 126 -10.85 0.55 4.94
N SER A 127 -9.65 0.17 5.38
CA SER A 127 -8.58 -0.25 4.48
C SER A 127 -8.98 -1.50 3.68
N SER A 128 -8.35 -1.72 2.52
CA SER A 128 -8.60 -2.91 1.71
C SER A 128 -8.30 -4.20 2.48
N MET A 129 -7.18 -4.22 3.21
CA MET A 129 -6.79 -5.37 4.03
C MET A 129 -7.81 -5.66 5.14
N TYR A 130 -8.35 -4.61 5.78
CA TYR A 130 -9.41 -4.77 6.77
C TYR A 130 -10.65 -5.45 6.16
N GLN A 131 -11.07 -4.98 4.98
CA GLN A 131 -12.21 -5.56 4.28
C GLN A 131 -11.95 -7.01 3.88
N ASP A 132 -10.73 -7.37 3.47
CA ASP A 132 -10.38 -8.76 3.18
C ASP A 132 -10.47 -9.65 4.41
N VAL A 133 -9.97 -9.19 5.56
CA VAL A 133 -10.07 -9.91 6.83
C VAL A 133 -11.53 -10.07 7.26
N LEU A 134 -12.33 -9.01 7.15
CA LEU A 134 -13.76 -9.04 7.50
C LEU A 134 -14.55 -10.05 6.65
N HIS A 135 -14.24 -10.15 5.35
CA HIS A 135 -14.90 -11.07 4.42
C HIS A 135 -14.22 -12.45 4.33
N GLY A 136 -13.22 -12.72 5.17
CA GLY A 136 -12.50 -14.00 5.17
C GLY A 136 -11.73 -14.28 3.88
N ARG A 137 -11.34 -13.25 3.13
CA ARG A 137 -10.54 -13.35 1.91
C ARG A 137 -9.05 -13.39 2.24
N ARG A 138 -8.26 -13.92 1.29
CA ARG A 138 -6.80 -13.85 1.38
C ARG A 138 -6.35 -12.39 1.31
N THR A 139 -5.44 -12.01 2.19
CA THR A 139 -4.86 -10.64 2.22
C THR A 139 -3.58 -10.56 1.37
N GLU A 140 -3.17 -9.35 1.01
CA GLU A 140 -1.92 -9.09 0.29
C GLU A 140 -0.68 -8.95 1.22
N ILE A 141 -0.74 -9.46 2.45
CA ILE A 141 0.30 -9.26 3.48
C ILE A 141 1.72 -9.58 2.97
N SER A 142 1.90 -10.68 2.25
CA SER A 142 3.20 -11.12 1.74
C SER A 142 3.78 -10.18 0.69
N TYR A 143 2.93 -9.62 -0.17
CA TYR A 143 3.35 -8.69 -1.22
C TYR A 143 3.59 -7.28 -0.69
N LEU A 144 2.98 -6.94 0.44
CA LEU A 144 3.13 -5.63 1.09
C LEU A 144 4.19 -5.69 2.20
N LEU A 145 3.77 -6.02 3.41
CA LEU A 145 4.62 -5.99 4.59
C LEU A 145 5.72 -7.07 4.53
N GLY A 146 5.40 -8.26 4.02
CA GLY A 146 6.37 -9.33 3.82
C GLY A 146 7.48 -8.94 2.83
N TYR A 147 7.11 -8.27 1.75
CA TYR A 147 8.09 -7.75 0.78
C TYR A 147 8.97 -6.66 1.41
N ALA A 148 8.38 -5.71 2.15
CA ALA A 148 9.13 -4.66 2.83
C ALA A 148 10.15 -5.22 3.85
N CYS A 149 9.73 -6.16 4.71
CA CYS A 149 10.63 -6.86 5.64
C CYS A 149 11.74 -7.62 4.90
N SER A 150 11.40 -8.30 3.80
CA SER A 150 12.37 -9.04 2.98
C SER A 150 13.38 -8.11 2.30
N ALA A 151 12.93 -6.94 1.84
CA ALA A 151 13.80 -5.90 1.29
C ALA A 151 14.73 -5.35 2.37
N ALA A 152 14.22 -5.07 3.57
CA ALA A 152 15.02 -4.59 4.69
C ALA A 152 16.15 -5.57 5.03
N ALA A 153 15.84 -6.87 5.13
CA ALA A 153 16.84 -7.91 5.36
C ALA A 153 17.91 -7.95 4.25
N ARG A 154 17.51 -7.91 2.98
CA ARG A 154 18.42 -7.94 1.82
C ARG A 154 19.39 -6.76 1.78
N HIS A 155 18.93 -5.58 2.20
CA HIS A 155 19.72 -4.35 2.21
C HIS A 155 20.41 -4.07 3.56
N GLY A 156 20.37 -5.01 4.50
CA GLY A 156 20.93 -4.84 5.85
C GLY A 156 20.35 -3.62 6.58
N CYS A 157 19.07 -3.32 6.35
CA CYS A 157 18.33 -2.25 7.02
C CYS A 157 17.65 -2.82 8.27
N PRO A 158 18.01 -2.36 9.48
CA PRO A 158 17.24 -2.70 10.67
C PRO A 158 15.80 -2.16 10.54
N ALA A 159 14.82 -3.05 10.72
CA ALA A 159 13.40 -2.70 10.68
C ALA A 159 12.61 -3.47 11.75
N PRO A 160 12.99 -3.37 13.04
CA PRO A 160 12.39 -4.16 14.12
C PRO A 160 10.89 -3.91 14.28
N HIS A 161 10.40 -2.69 14.10
CA HIS A 161 8.97 -2.40 14.27
C HIS A 161 8.14 -2.95 13.10
N LEU A 162 8.65 -2.89 11.86
CA LEU A 162 8.01 -3.56 10.71
C LEU A 162 7.97 -5.08 10.90
N GLN A 163 9.03 -5.69 11.41
CA GLN A 163 9.08 -7.13 11.69
C GLN A 163 8.12 -7.54 12.83
N GLN A 164 8.04 -6.72 13.89
CA GLN A 164 7.10 -6.92 14.98
C GLN A 164 5.65 -6.78 14.50
N LEU A 165 5.38 -5.78 13.66
CA LEU A 165 4.07 -5.57 13.04
C LEU A 165 3.67 -6.77 12.18
N GLN A 166 4.59 -7.30 11.37
CA GLN A 166 4.37 -8.49 10.56
C GLN A 166 4.02 -9.70 11.43
N THR A 167 4.77 -9.91 12.50
CA THR A 167 4.54 -11.01 13.45
C THR A 167 3.16 -10.91 14.09
N ARG A 168 2.78 -9.72 14.57
CA ARG A 168 1.46 -9.46 15.17
C ARG A 168 0.33 -9.71 14.19
N LEU A 169 0.47 -9.20 12.96
CA LEU A 169 -0.55 -9.35 11.92
C LEU A 169 -0.71 -10.82 11.52
N THR A 170 0.38 -11.54 11.27
CA THR A 170 0.37 -12.98 10.98
C THR A 170 -0.33 -13.78 12.08
N ALA A 171 -0.02 -13.51 13.35
CA ALA A 171 -0.68 -14.17 14.47
C ALA A 171 -2.19 -13.87 14.54
N HIS A 172 -2.57 -12.63 14.25
CA HIS A 172 -3.98 -12.21 14.20
C HIS A 172 -4.75 -12.86 13.04
N LEU A 173 -4.14 -12.98 11.86
CA LEU A 173 -4.75 -13.66 10.71
C LEU A 173 -4.90 -15.16 11.00
N ALA A 174 -3.89 -15.80 11.58
CA ALA A 174 -3.92 -17.21 11.94
C ALA A 174 -5.01 -17.51 12.97
N SER A 175 -5.22 -16.64 13.97
CA SER A 175 -6.30 -16.82 14.97
C SER A 175 -7.70 -16.71 14.37
N LYS A 176 -7.85 -16.06 13.22
CA LYS A 176 -9.07 -16.01 12.42
C LYS A 176 -9.18 -17.13 11.36
N GLY A 177 -8.21 -18.05 11.31
CA GLY A 177 -8.16 -19.13 10.32
C GLY A 177 -7.85 -18.66 8.90
N LEU A 178 -7.29 -17.45 8.75
CA LEU A 178 -6.92 -16.88 7.46
C LEU A 178 -5.48 -17.23 7.08
N ARG A 179 -5.22 -17.26 5.76
CA ARG A 179 -3.87 -17.45 5.24
C ARG A 179 -2.97 -16.28 5.64
N THR A 180 -1.72 -16.61 5.95
CA THR A 180 -0.69 -15.67 6.40
C THR A 180 0.39 -15.43 5.34
N ASP A 181 0.18 -15.96 4.13
CA ASP A 181 1.13 -15.99 3.02
C ASP A 181 0.52 -15.45 1.71
#